data_AF-A0A7X0GR79-F1
#
_entry.id   AF-A0A7X0GR79-F1
#
_cell.length_a   1.000
_cell.length_b   1.000
_cell.length_c   1.000
_cell.angle_alpha   90.00
_cell.angle_beta   90.00
_cell.angle_gamma   90.00
#
_symmetry.space_group_name_H-M   'P 1'
#
loop_
_entity.id
_entity.type
_entity.pdbx_description
1 polymer ?
#
loop_
_entity_poly.entity_id
_entity_poly.type
_entity_poly.pdbx_seq_one_letter_code
_entity_poly.pdbx_strand_id
1 'polypeptide(L)'
;MLLEGDPAESGGRIDLSTGECWPAFTDELGPGSEAEEDDDPERWLYVPALGSRAGHRDMELFIDEVGDAALAGRLRIAIGGRGAFRRFKDVLAGDERSWSRHHRFSDERQRGRARAWLAEEGYCPHITFFVEPSSGSYPSGPV
;
A
#
# COMPACT_ATOMS: atom_id res chain seq x y z
N MET A 1 0.05 -2.78 5.99
CA MET A 1 0.61 -1.68 5.18
C MET A 1 0.74 -0.48 6.12
N LEU A 2 1.72 0.42 5.95
CA LEU A 2 1.97 1.46 6.97
C LEU A 2 0.77 2.37 7.19
N LEU A 3 0.10 2.80 6.13
CA LEU A 3 -1.01 3.76 6.20
C LEU A 3 -2.31 3.12 6.74
N GLU A 4 -2.48 1.81 6.56
CA GLU A 4 -3.77 1.12 6.70
C GLU A 4 -3.64 -0.19 7.47
N GLY A 5 -4.44 -0.33 8.52
CA GLY A 5 -4.47 -1.49 9.40
C GLY A 5 -5.23 -1.20 10.69
N ASP A 6 -5.06 -2.06 11.70
CA ASP A 6 -5.42 -1.70 13.07
C ASP A 6 -4.54 -0.51 13.48
N PRO A 7 -5.07 0.60 14.05
CA PRO A 7 -4.25 1.69 14.58
C PRO A 7 -3.15 1.25 15.54
N ALA A 8 -3.31 0.11 16.23
CA ALA A 8 -2.29 -0.50 17.09
C ALA A 8 -1.21 -1.28 16.31
N GLU A 9 -1.47 -1.66 15.06
CA GLU A 9 -0.60 -2.48 14.21
C GLU A 9 -0.20 -1.77 12.89
N SER A 10 -0.54 -0.49 12.75
CA SER A 10 -0.25 0.34 11.58
C SER A 10 0.38 1.67 12.00
N GLY A 11 0.78 2.48 11.03
CA GLY A 11 1.71 3.59 11.22
C GLY A 11 3.17 3.14 11.13
N GLY A 12 4.07 4.12 11.16
CA GLY A 12 5.50 3.87 11.03
C GLY A 12 6.27 5.10 10.60
N ARG A 13 7.45 4.87 10.01
CA ARG A 13 8.27 5.92 9.40
C ARG A 13 8.88 5.45 8.09
N ILE A 14 9.14 6.39 7.20
CA ILE A 14 9.83 6.18 5.93
C ILE A 14 11.15 6.94 5.99
N ASP A 15 12.26 6.27 5.68
CA ASP A 15 13.54 6.94 5.45
C ASP A 15 13.49 7.60 4.06
N LEU A 16 13.54 8.94 4.01
CA LEU A 16 13.41 9.70 2.77
C LEU A 16 14.64 9.59 1.86
N SER A 17 15.79 9.16 2.41
CA SER A 17 17.02 8.97 1.65
C SER A 17 17.06 7.63 0.90
N THR A 18 16.46 6.59 1.48
CA THR A 18 16.48 5.22 0.94
C THR A 18 15.12 4.75 0.40
N GLY A 19 14.03 5.34 0.88
CA GLY A 19 12.66 4.87 0.68
C GLY A 19 12.25 3.68 1.56
N GLU A 20 13.09 3.26 2.50
CA GLU A 20 12.81 2.13 3.39
C GLU A 20 11.65 2.44 4.34
N CYS A 21 10.76 1.46 4.53
CA CYS A 21 9.54 1.58 5.32
C CYS A 21 9.66 0.80 6.63
N TRP A 22 9.50 1.48 7.77
CA TRP A 22 9.63 0.93 9.11
C TRP A 22 8.28 0.96 9.84
N PRO A 23 7.62 -0.20 10.05
CA PRO A 23 6.35 -0.27 10.78
C PRO A 23 6.48 0.08 12.26
N ALA A 24 5.49 0.76 12.82
CA ALA A 24 5.47 1.13 14.24
C ALA A 24 5.39 -0.08 15.20
N PHE A 25 4.89 -1.23 14.72
CA PHE A 25 4.68 -2.44 15.53
C PHE A 25 5.87 -3.44 15.49
N THR A 26 7.03 -3.08 14.94
CA THR A 26 8.21 -3.96 15.05
C THR A 26 8.77 -3.89 16.48
N ASP A 27 8.16 -4.63 17.41
CA ASP A 27 8.64 -4.88 18.78
C ASP A 27 9.58 -6.11 18.84
N GLU A 28 10.23 -6.47 17.72
CA GLU A 28 11.19 -7.58 17.64
C GLU A 28 12.66 -7.17 17.83
N LEU A 29 12.91 -5.93 18.28
CA LEU A 29 14.20 -5.54 18.83
C LEU A 29 14.01 -5.32 20.34
N GLY A 30 14.28 -6.37 21.11
CA GLY A 30 14.50 -6.24 22.56
C GLY A 30 15.53 -5.14 22.86
N PRO A 31 15.63 -4.66 24.11
CA PRO A 31 16.46 -3.51 24.45
C PRO A 31 17.92 -3.78 24.04
N GLY A 32 18.35 -3.23 22.90
CA GLY A 32 19.64 -3.61 22.32
C GLY A 32 19.91 -3.34 20.85
N SER A 33 19.03 -2.71 20.06
CA SER A 33 19.50 -1.97 18.88
C SER A 33 19.48 -0.48 19.18
N GLU A 34 20.61 0.00 19.70
CA GLU A 34 21.10 1.33 19.39
C GLU A 34 21.37 1.39 17.87
N ALA A 35 20.33 1.29 17.04
CA ALA A 35 20.37 2.01 15.78
C ALA A 35 20.38 3.46 16.26
N GLU A 36 21.54 4.12 16.14
CA GLU A 36 21.68 5.55 16.37
C GLU A 36 20.39 6.18 15.86
N GLU A 37 19.54 6.64 16.78
CA GLU A 37 18.36 7.41 16.44
C GLU A 37 18.94 8.68 15.84
N ASP A 38 19.20 8.63 14.53
CA ASP A 38 19.50 9.77 13.72
C ASP A 38 18.22 10.59 13.74
N ASP A 39 18.13 11.41 14.79
CA ASP A 39 17.00 12.25 15.14
C ASP A 39 16.92 13.46 14.18
N ASP A 40 17.56 13.35 13.01
CA ASP A 40 17.44 14.28 11.90
C ASP A 40 15.98 14.30 11.43
N PRO A 41 15.23 15.37 11.76
CA PRO A 41 13.82 15.46 11.40
C PRO A 41 13.63 15.57 9.89
N GLU A 42 14.68 15.90 9.11
CA GLU A 42 14.63 15.99 7.66
C GLU A 42 14.78 14.64 6.96
N ARG A 43 15.26 13.61 7.67
CA ARG A 43 15.46 12.25 7.15
C ARG A 43 14.19 11.40 7.18
N TRP A 44 13.29 11.66 8.11
CA TRP A 44 12.16 10.76 8.41
C TRP A 44 10.80 11.37 8.08
N LEU A 45 9.99 10.60 7.36
CA LEU A 45 8.56 10.88 7.20
C LEU A 45 7.72 9.94 8.07
N TYR A 46 7.01 10.48 9.04
CA TYR A 46 6.13 9.71 9.91
C TYR A 46 4.80 9.39 9.21
N VAL A 47 4.43 8.11 9.19
CA VAL A 47 3.20 7.62 8.58
C VAL A 47 2.14 7.44 9.66
N PRO A 48 0.99 8.10 9.56
CA PRO A 48 -0.09 7.93 10.52
C PRO A 48 -0.81 6.59 10.30
N ALA A 49 -1.30 6.03 11.41
CA ALA A 49 -2.17 4.86 11.40
C ALA A 49 -3.63 5.30 11.12
N LEU A 50 -4.03 5.43 9.84
CA LEU A 50 -5.36 5.95 9.46
C LEU A 50 -6.52 4.99 9.78
N GLY A 51 -6.21 3.83 10.35
CA GLY A 51 -7.15 2.82 10.81
C GLY A 51 -7.73 1.96 9.69
N SER A 52 -8.76 1.20 10.03
CA SER A 52 -9.23 0.07 9.22
C SER A 52 -10.39 0.40 8.26
N ARG A 53 -10.85 1.65 8.21
CA ARG A 53 -12.04 2.02 7.39
C ARG A 53 -11.81 1.82 5.90
N ALA A 54 -10.64 2.22 5.38
CA ALA A 54 -10.31 2.06 3.97
C ALA A 54 -10.26 0.57 3.57
N GLY A 55 -9.60 -0.25 4.39
CA GLY A 55 -9.56 -1.70 4.19
C GLY A 55 -10.94 -2.37 4.30
N HIS A 56 -11.81 -1.88 5.19
CA HIS A 56 -13.18 -2.41 5.30
C HIS A 56 -14.02 -2.09 4.08
N ARG A 57 -13.94 -0.84 3.59
CA ARG A 57 -14.57 -0.44 2.33
C ARG A 57 -14.05 -1.23 1.12
N ASP A 58 -12.76 -1.56 1.08
CA ASP A 58 -12.22 -2.42 0.02
C ASP A 58 -12.82 -3.83 0.07
N MET A 59 -13.08 -4.39 1.26
CA MET A 59 -13.81 -5.66 1.36
C MET A 59 -15.23 -5.55 0.80
N GLU A 60 -15.96 -4.47 1.09
CA GLU A 60 -17.31 -4.23 0.55
C GLU A 60 -17.29 -4.14 -0.98
N LEU A 61 -16.38 -3.35 -1.55
CA LEU A 61 -16.24 -3.19 -3.00
C LEU A 61 -15.85 -4.50 -3.69
N PHE A 62 -14.92 -5.25 -3.10
CA PHE A 62 -14.52 -6.55 -3.65
C PHE A 62 -15.71 -7.52 -3.69
N ILE A 63 -16.53 -7.56 -2.63
CA ILE A 63 -17.72 -8.41 -2.56
C ILE A 63 -18.70 -8.11 -3.69
N ASP A 64 -18.87 -6.85 -4.06
CA ASP A 64 -19.77 -6.43 -5.14
C ASP A 64 -19.25 -6.85 -6.53
N GLU A 65 -17.94 -7.06 -6.69
CA GLU A 65 -17.33 -7.57 -7.92
C GLU A 65 -17.31 -9.11 -8.01
N VAL A 66 -17.62 -9.82 -6.91
CA VAL A 66 -17.65 -11.29 -6.88
C VAL A 66 -18.89 -11.80 -7.63
N GLY A 67 -18.66 -12.45 -8.78
CA GLY A 67 -19.72 -13.04 -9.60
C GLY A 67 -20.38 -14.30 -9.03
N ASP A 68 -19.74 -14.99 -8.07
CA ASP A 68 -20.35 -16.12 -7.37
C ASP A 68 -21.22 -15.61 -6.21
N ALA A 69 -22.55 -15.68 -6.40
CA ALA A 69 -23.52 -15.21 -5.42
C ALA A 69 -23.41 -15.92 -4.06
N ALA A 70 -23.02 -17.20 -4.02
CA ALA A 70 -22.87 -17.95 -2.78
C ALA A 70 -21.62 -17.53 -2.01
N LEU A 71 -20.52 -17.28 -2.71
CA LEU A 71 -19.32 -16.70 -2.12
C LEU A 71 -19.58 -15.27 -1.63
N ALA A 72 -20.18 -14.42 -2.46
CA ALA A 72 -20.52 -13.05 -2.09
C ALA A 72 -21.41 -12.99 -0.85
N GLY A 73 -22.42 -13.87 -0.75
CA GLY A 73 -23.27 -13.98 0.44
C GLY A 73 -22.50 -14.32 1.72
N ARG A 74 -21.57 -15.29 1.66
CA ARG A 74 -20.71 -15.65 2.80
C ARG A 74 -19.80 -14.49 3.21
N LEU A 75 -19.21 -13.80 2.24
CA LEU A 75 -18.34 -12.65 2.51
C LEU A 75 -19.10 -11.48 3.14
N ARG A 76 -20.33 -11.17 2.70
CA ARG A 76 -21.17 -10.11 3.32
C ARG A 76 -21.43 -10.37 4.80
N ILE A 77 -21.69 -11.63 5.17
CA ILE A 77 -21.86 -12.02 6.58
C ILE A 77 -20.54 -11.90 7.35
N ALA A 78 -19.43 -12.27 6.71
CA ALA A 78 -18.11 -12.28 7.34
C ALA A 78 -17.60 -10.89 7.74
N ILE A 79 -17.93 -9.84 6.96
CA ILE A 79 -17.42 -8.48 7.20
C ILE A 79 -18.15 -7.70 8.29
N GLY A 80 -19.21 -8.24 8.90
CA GLY A 80 -19.98 -7.54 9.92
C GLY A 80 -19.38 -7.67 11.33
N GLY A 81 -19.08 -6.56 12.00
CA GLY A 81 -18.66 -6.55 13.41
C GLY A 81 -17.18 -6.88 13.66
N ARG A 82 -16.83 -7.22 14.92
CA ARG A 82 -15.43 -7.45 15.33
C ARG A 82 -14.84 -8.67 14.60
N GLY A 83 -13.56 -8.58 14.22
CA GLY A 83 -12.85 -9.65 13.52
C GLY A 83 -13.25 -9.85 12.06
N ALA A 84 -13.90 -8.85 11.44
CA ALA A 84 -14.32 -8.86 10.05
C ALA A 84 -13.19 -9.26 9.08
N PHE A 85 -12.02 -8.63 9.19
CA PHE A 85 -10.87 -8.92 8.32
C PHE A 85 -10.41 -10.37 8.38
N ARG A 86 -10.34 -10.95 9.59
CA ARG A 86 -9.94 -12.35 9.76
C ARG A 86 -10.97 -13.29 9.14
N ARG A 87 -12.26 -13.11 9.47
CA ARG A 87 -13.33 -13.95 8.92
C ARG A 87 -13.45 -13.82 7.39
N PHE A 88 -13.27 -12.63 6.86
CA PHE A 88 -13.24 -12.41 5.41
C PHE A 88 -12.11 -13.21 4.75
N LYS A 89 -10.90 -13.15 5.31
CA LYS A 89 -9.77 -13.96 4.86
C LYS A 89 -10.04 -15.46 5.01
N ASP A 90 -10.62 -15.90 6.12
CA ASP A 90 -10.96 -17.31 6.36
C ASP A 90 -11.95 -17.83 5.30
N VAL A 91 -12.92 -17.02 4.88
CA VAL A 91 -13.86 -17.37 3.79
C VAL A 91 -13.16 -17.51 2.45
N LEU A 92 -12.17 -16.66 2.16
CA LEU A 92 -11.40 -16.69 0.93
C LEU A 92 -10.34 -17.81 0.89
N ALA A 93 -9.81 -18.22 2.04
CA ALA A 93 -8.79 -19.26 2.13
C ALA A 93 -9.23 -20.62 1.54
N GLY A 94 -10.54 -20.84 1.41
CA GLY A 94 -11.10 -22.01 0.74
C GLY A 94 -11.11 -21.94 -0.80
N ASP A 95 -10.74 -20.82 -1.40
CA ASP A 95 -10.69 -20.61 -2.85
C ASP A 95 -9.48 -19.74 -3.25
N GLU A 96 -8.39 -20.41 -3.65
CA GLU A 96 -7.13 -19.77 -4.06
C GLU A 96 -7.31 -18.69 -5.14
N ARG A 97 -8.27 -18.89 -6.06
CA ARG A 97 -8.51 -17.93 -7.14
C ARG A 97 -9.11 -16.64 -6.59
N SER A 98 -10.07 -16.73 -5.68
CA SER A 98 -10.67 -15.56 -5.04
C SER A 98 -9.70 -14.89 -4.07
N TRP A 99 -8.90 -15.69 -3.35
CA TRP A 99 -7.80 -15.17 -2.52
C TRP A 99 -6.82 -14.31 -3.33
N SER A 100 -6.29 -14.86 -4.42
CA SER A 100 -5.37 -14.16 -5.32
C SER A 100 -5.99 -12.90 -5.95
N ARG A 101 -7.27 -12.95 -6.34
CA ARG A 101 -7.99 -11.76 -6.86
C ARG A 101 -8.12 -10.67 -5.81
N HIS A 102 -8.56 -11.02 -4.60
CA HIS A 102 -8.68 -10.08 -3.51
C HIS A 102 -7.33 -9.44 -3.17
N HIS A 103 -6.26 -10.24 -3.12
CA HIS A 103 -4.92 -9.73 -2.85
C HIS A 103 -4.51 -8.66 -3.87
N ARG A 104 -4.66 -8.94 -5.17
CA ARG A 104 -4.36 -7.97 -6.23
C ARG A 104 -5.22 -6.71 -6.10
N PHE A 105 -6.52 -6.88 -5.93
CA PHE A 105 -7.47 -5.77 -5.78
C PHE A 105 -7.10 -4.85 -4.61
N SER A 106 -6.78 -5.44 -3.46
CA SER A 106 -6.41 -4.70 -2.26
C SER A 106 -5.06 -4.02 -2.42
N ASP A 107 -4.05 -4.70 -2.99
CA ASP A 107 -2.71 -4.13 -3.21
C ASP A 107 -2.75 -2.91 -4.16
N GLU A 108 -3.49 -2.98 -5.25
CA GLU A 108 -3.65 -1.85 -6.19
C GLU A 108 -4.25 -0.61 -5.51
N ARG A 109 -5.29 -0.81 -4.70
CA ARG A 109 -5.97 0.28 -3.99
C ARG A 109 -5.12 0.87 -2.88
N GLN A 110 -4.47 0.01 -2.11
CA GLN A 110 -3.50 0.39 -1.08
C GLN A 110 -2.38 1.24 -1.67
N ARG A 111 -1.79 0.82 -2.80
CA ARG A 111 -0.77 1.61 -3.51
C ARG A 111 -1.30 2.94 -4.02
N GLY A 112 -2.53 2.97 -4.54
CA GLY A 112 -3.19 4.20 -4.97
C GLY A 112 -3.32 5.21 -3.82
N ARG A 113 -3.79 4.75 -2.65
CA ARG A 113 -3.93 5.60 -1.46
C ARG A 113 -2.59 6.02 -0.88
N ALA A 114 -1.59 5.13 -0.86
CA ALA A 114 -0.24 5.48 -0.43
C ALA A 114 0.38 6.58 -1.32
N ARG A 115 0.20 6.50 -2.65
CA ARG A 115 0.66 7.54 -3.58
C ARG A 115 -0.08 8.87 -3.38
N ALA A 116 -1.39 8.82 -3.16
CA ALA A 116 -2.18 10.02 -2.89
C ALA A 116 -1.71 10.70 -1.59
N TRP A 117 -1.53 9.92 -0.52
CA TRP A 117 -1.02 10.40 0.75
C TRP A 117 0.39 11.00 0.63
N LEU A 118 1.33 10.31 -0.03
CA LEU A 118 2.68 10.85 -0.28
C LEU A 118 2.62 12.19 -1.02
N ALA A 119 1.75 12.33 -2.01
CA ALA A 119 1.59 13.58 -2.75
C ALA A 119 0.98 14.70 -1.89
N GLU A 120 0.06 14.38 -0.98
CA GLU A 120 -0.48 15.33 0.02
C GLU A 120 0.61 15.81 0.99
N GLU A 121 1.55 14.94 1.36
CA GLU A 121 2.75 15.26 2.15
C GLU A 121 3.84 15.98 1.31
N GLY A 122 3.59 16.25 0.02
CA GLY A 122 4.51 16.95 -0.87
C GLY A 122 5.53 16.07 -1.60
N TYR A 123 5.44 14.74 -1.48
CA TYR A 123 6.32 13.79 -2.14
C TYR A 123 5.69 13.23 -3.41
N CYS A 124 6.25 13.60 -4.56
CA CYS A 124 5.87 13.04 -5.84
C CYS A 124 7.09 12.44 -6.56
N PRO A 125 6.92 11.39 -7.38
CA PRO A 125 8.01 10.87 -8.17
C PRO A 125 8.53 11.97 -9.09
N HIS A 126 9.83 12.25 -9.02
CA HIS A 126 10.45 13.15 -9.98
C HIS A 126 10.59 12.38 -11.31
N ILE A 127 9.69 12.65 -12.25
CA ILE A 127 9.75 12.02 -13.58
C ILE A 127 10.84 12.74 -14.37
N THR A 128 12.05 12.20 -14.33
CA THR A 128 13.13 12.66 -15.20
C THR A 128 12.87 12.13 -16.61
N PHE A 129 12.31 12.98 -17.47
CA PHE A 129 12.25 12.67 -18.90
C PHE A 129 13.65 12.80 -19.48
N PHE A 130 14.28 11.68 -19.81
CA PHE A 130 15.48 11.68 -20.63
C PHE A 130 15.06 11.97 -22.07
N VAL A 131 15.24 13.22 -22.52
CA VAL A 131 15.14 13.55 -23.94
C VAL A 131 16.47 13.17 -24.57
N GLU A 132 16.48 12.08 -25.35
CA GLU A 132 17.63 11.79 -26.20
C GLU A 132 17.82 12.95 -27.20
N PRO A 133 19.02 13.52 -27.33
CA PRO A 133 19.27 14.48 -28.39
C PRO A 133 19.10 13.76 -29.72
N SER A 134 18.08 14.17 -30.48
CA SER A 134 17.87 13.72 -31.85
C SER A 134 19.16 13.96 -32.63
N SER A 135 19.87 12.87 -32.96
CA SER A 135 20.98 12.88 -33.90
C SER A 135 20.41 13.04 -35.31
N GLY A 136 19.90 14.24 -35.60
CA GLY A 136 19.39 14.63 -36.89
C GLY A 136 20.54 14.79 -37.89
N SER A 137 21.00 13.68 -38.47
CA SER A 137 21.80 13.70 -39.69
C SER A 137 20.86 13.87 -40.88
N TYR A 138 20.69 15.10 -41.37
CA TYR A 138 20.04 15.33 -42.65
C TYR A 138 21.01 14.94 -43.78
N PRO A 139 20.63 14.09 -44.74
CA PRO A 139 21.49 13.78 -45.87
C PRO A 139 21.57 15.00 -46.81
N SER A 140 22.78 15.53 -47.00
CA SER A 140 23.07 16.47 -48.10
C SER A 140 22.83 15.76 -49.43
N GLY A 141 21.86 16.23 -50.21
CA GLY A 141 21.62 15.79 -51.57
C GLY A 141 22.72 16.26 -52.55
N PRO A 142 22.88 15.59 -53.70
CA PRO A 142 23.94 15.91 -54.66
C PRO A 142 23.61 17.17 -55.48
N VAL A 143 24.66 17.94 -55.80
CA VAL A 143 24.68 19.07 -56.75
C VAL A 143 24.93 18.58 -58.16
#